data_AF-A0A7J5VS30-F1
#
_entry.id   AF-A0A7J5VS30-F1
#
_cell.length_a   1.000
_cell.length_b   1.000
_cell.length_c   1.000
_cell.angle_alpha   90.00
_cell.angle_beta   90.00
_cell.angle_gamma   90.00
#
_symmetry.space_group_name_H-M   'P 1'
#
loop_
_entity.id
_entity.type
_entity.pdbx_description
1 polymer ?
#
loop_
_entity_poly.entity_id
_entity_poly.type
_entity_poly.pdbx_seq_one_letter_code
_entity_poly.pdbx_strand_id
1 'polypeptide(L)'
;MNREGPLSLSLTNLPKESFFRRFAELNRLGYISHFLFPSGMLFNDAQFWWGDKHKRPAVHEGMDIFFMQGLDGMTSRVADQMLIPAFLSGQQVHFHRDFLGETIYIQHPEMRLNGAVLHTLYGHLHPGSAPFHPCIINKGQELGTISSPPESSAVPAHLHISCAWIIKEDQQLNGLTWETMAANSSVVFTDPLPFLLQ
;
A
#
# COMPACT_ATOMS: atom_id res chain seq x y z
N MET A 1 -4.08 18.25 -7.51
CA MET A 1 -4.74 18.06 -8.81
C MET A 1 -5.40 16.70 -8.77
N ASN A 2 -6.73 16.65 -8.80
CA ASN A 2 -7.45 15.37 -8.89
C ASN A 2 -7.24 14.83 -10.31
N ARG A 3 -6.72 13.61 -10.45
CA ARG A 3 -6.70 12.94 -11.76
C ARG A 3 -8.11 12.41 -12.02
N GLU A 4 -8.69 12.81 -13.15
CA GLU A 4 -9.91 12.18 -13.67
C GLU A 4 -9.51 11.05 -14.62
N GLY A 5 -9.83 9.81 -14.24
CA GLY A 5 -9.70 8.63 -15.11
C GLY A 5 -8.80 7.52 -14.58
N PRO A 6 -8.88 6.32 -15.18
CA PRO A 6 -8.08 5.17 -14.78
C PRO A 6 -6.59 5.45 -15.01
N LEU A 7 -5.75 5.07 -14.05
CA LEU A 7 -4.30 5.12 -14.20
C LEU A 7 -3.78 3.78 -14.74
N SER A 8 -2.85 3.85 -15.68
CA SER A 8 -2.08 2.70 -16.15
C SER A 8 -0.60 3.02 -16.04
N LEU A 9 0.16 2.15 -15.38
CA LEU A 9 1.60 2.28 -15.21
C LEU A 9 2.30 1.23 -16.06
N SER A 10 2.90 1.66 -17.16
CA SER A 10 3.68 0.79 -18.04
C SER A 10 5.02 0.47 -17.39
N LEU A 11 5.30 -0.83 -17.18
CA LEU A 11 6.55 -1.25 -16.56
C LEU A 11 7.75 -0.66 -17.28
N THR A 12 7.76 -0.66 -18.62
CA THR A 12 8.88 -0.15 -19.44
C THR A 12 9.25 1.31 -19.14
N ASN A 13 8.28 2.12 -18.72
CA ASN A 13 8.46 3.54 -18.42
C ASN A 13 8.73 3.83 -16.93
N LEU A 14 8.66 2.82 -16.06
CA LEU A 14 8.93 2.98 -14.63
C LEU A 14 10.43 2.97 -14.34
N PRO A 15 10.92 3.83 -13.43
CA PRO A 15 12.29 3.77 -12.94
C PRO A 15 12.61 2.38 -12.39
N LYS A 16 13.82 1.89 -12.65
CA LYS A 16 14.25 0.54 -12.21
C LYS A 16 14.08 0.33 -10.71
N GLU A 17 14.29 1.40 -9.95
CA GLU A 17 14.25 1.38 -8.50
C GLU A 17 12.85 1.57 -7.90
N SER A 18 11.83 1.78 -8.74
CA SER A 18 10.46 2.01 -8.30
C SER A 18 9.89 0.79 -7.58
N PHE A 19 8.90 1.04 -6.72
CA PHE A 19 8.20 -0.04 -6.01
C PHE A 19 7.64 -1.08 -6.98
N PHE A 20 7.00 -0.62 -8.06
CA PHE A 20 6.34 -1.48 -9.04
C PHE A 20 7.30 -2.40 -9.80
N ARG A 21 8.48 -1.90 -10.16
CA ARG A 21 9.54 -2.72 -10.79
C ARG A 21 10.02 -3.80 -9.83
N ARG A 22 10.33 -3.41 -8.59
CA ARG A 22 10.77 -4.35 -7.54
C ARG A 22 9.69 -5.38 -7.21
N PHE A 23 8.43 -4.97 -7.12
CA PHE A 23 7.31 -5.88 -6.88
C PHE A 23 7.19 -6.92 -8.00
N ALA A 24 7.30 -6.48 -9.26
CA ALA A 24 7.28 -7.38 -10.41
C ALA A 24 8.48 -8.34 -10.43
N GLU A 25 9.68 -7.84 -10.16
CA GLU A 25 10.91 -8.66 -10.11
C GLU A 25 10.86 -9.70 -8.99
N LEU A 26 10.48 -9.28 -7.77
CA LEU A 26 10.38 -10.13 -6.59
C LEU A 26 9.41 -11.29 -6.81
N ASN A 27 8.27 -11.00 -7.47
CA ASN A 27 7.23 -11.99 -7.78
C ASN A 27 7.42 -12.69 -9.14
N ARG A 28 8.57 -12.48 -9.81
CA ARG A 28 8.91 -13.08 -11.12
C ARG A 28 7.84 -12.84 -12.19
N LEU A 29 7.24 -11.66 -12.18
CA LEU A 29 6.18 -11.24 -13.11
C LEU A 29 6.75 -10.75 -14.44
N GLY A 30 7.72 -11.47 -15.03
CA GLY A 30 8.35 -11.08 -16.31
C GLY A 30 7.38 -11.05 -17.50
N TYR A 31 6.15 -11.54 -17.31
CA TYR A 31 5.09 -11.59 -18.30
C TYR A 31 4.13 -10.37 -18.26
N ILE A 32 4.24 -9.49 -17.25
CA ILE A 32 3.35 -8.32 -17.14
C ILE A 32 3.92 -7.11 -17.91
N SER A 33 3.02 -6.29 -18.45
CA SER A 33 3.31 -5.04 -19.15
C SER A 33 2.88 -3.81 -18.35
N HIS A 34 1.77 -3.89 -17.61
CA HIS A 34 1.19 -2.75 -16.89
C HIS A 34 0.63 -3.13 -15.52
N PHE A 35 0.65 -2.17 -14.59
CA PHE A 35 -0.28 -2.12 -13.46
C PHE A 35 -1.47 -1.23 -13.83
N LEU A 36 -2.68 -1.69 -13.52
CA LEU A 36 -3.92 -1.02 -13.89
C LEU A 36 -4.67 -0.58 -12.63
N PHE A 37 -5.11 0.67 -12.60
CA PHE A 37 -5.86 1.27 -11.50
C PHE A 37 -7.15 1.91 -12.03
N PRO A 38 -8.22 1.12 -12.20
CA PRO A 38 -9.56 1.65 -12.41
C PRO A 38 -10.02 2.55 -11.25
N SER A 39 -11.11 3.29 -11.50
CA SER A 39 -11.75 4.15 -10.49
C SER A 39 -12.04 3.39 -9.20
N GLY A 40 -11.73 4.03 -8.06
CA GLY A 40 -11.95 3.52 -6.72
C GLY A 40 -10.68 3.01 -6.03
N MET A 41 -9.58 2.81 -6.78
CA MET A 41 -8.32 2.25 -6.29
C MET A 41 -7.27 3.29 -5.91
N LEU A 42 -7.42 4.55 -6.31
CA LEU A 42 -6.40 5.58 -6.10
C LEU A 42 -6.70 6.43 -4.87
N PHE A 43 -5.69 7.18 -4.46
CA PHE A 43 -5.80 8.12 -3.36
C PHE A 43 -6.89 9.16 -3.64
N ASN A 44 -7.67 9.48 -2.61
CA ASN A 44 -8.85 10.34 -2.65
C ASN A 44 -10.03 9.84 -3.51
N ASP A 45 -10.01 8.61 -4.02
CA ASP A 45 -11.18 8.08 -4.71
C ASP A 45 -12.36 7.90 -3.74
N ALA A 46 -13.53 8.40 -4.14
CA ALA A 46 -14.74 8.40 -3.32
C ALA A 46 -15.62 7.15 -3.51
N GLN A 47 -15.19 6.18 -4.32
CA GLN A 47 -15.94 4.97 -4.66
C GLN A 47 -15.15 3.72 -4.30
N PHE A 48 -15.85 2.64 -3.94
CA PHE A 48 -15.22 1.33 -3.89
C PHE A 48 -14.92 0.85 -5.32
N TRP A 49 -13.80 0.15 -5.51
CA TRP A 49 -13.49 -0.50 -6.79
C TRP A 49 -14.03 -1.94 -6.87
N TRP A 50 -14.37 -2.51 -5.71
CA TRP A 50 -14.94 -3.86 -5.53
C TRP A 50 -16.44 -3.80 -5.22
N GLY A 51 -17.09 -4.97 -5.25
CA GLY A 51 -18.55 -5.08 -5.07
C GLY A 51 -19.32 -4.23 -6.08
N ASP A 52 -20.41 -3.61 -5.62
CA ASP A 52 -21.29 -2.76 -6.43
C ASP A 52 -20.76 -1.34 -6.65
N LYS A 53 -19.49 -1.08 -6.29
CA LYS A 53 -18.79 0.21 -6.50
C LYS A 53 -19.54 1.42 -5.93
N HIS A 54 -20.19 1.21 -4.79
CA HIS A 54 -20.88 2.27 -4.07
C HIS A 54 -19.91 3.35 -3.58
N LYS A 55 -20.49 4.50 -3.20
CA LYS A 55 -19.74 5.59 -2.57
C LYS A 55 -19.18 5.13 -1.23
N ARG A 56 -17.92 5.43 -0.97
CA ARG A 56 -17.26 5.20 0.32
C ARG A 56 -17.74 6.21 1.36
N PRO A 57 -17.82 5.85 2.65
CA PRO A 57 -18.07 6.80 3.74
C PRO A 57 -16.99 7.88 3.84
N ALA A 58 -15.74 7.51 3.55
CA ALA A 58 -14.59 8.39 3.47
C ALA A 58 -13.83 8.13 2.17
N VAL A 59 -13.12 9.14 1.66
CA VAL A 59 -12.27 8.96 0.46
C VAL A 59 -11.13 7.98 0.76
N HIS A 60 -10.66 7.30 -0.27
CA HIS A 60 -9.61 6.31 -0.13
C HIS A 60 -8.27 6.94 0.29
N GLU A 61 -7.75 6.49 1.43
CA GLU A 61 -6.56 7.03 2.10
C GLU A 61 -5.23 6.62 1.47
N GLY A 62 -5.26 5.65 0.55
CA GLY A 62 -4.09 5.09 -0.09
C GLY A 62 -4.35 4.66 -1.53
N MET A 63 -3.70 3.57 -1.93
CA MET A 63 -3.83 2.99 -3.25
C MET A 63 -3.86 1.46 -3.17
N ASP A 64 -4.73 0.86 -3.98
CA ASP A 64 -4.90 -0.58 -4.06
C ASP A 64 -4.27 -1.13 -5.34
N ILE A 65 -3.33 -2.06 -5.18
CA ILE A 65 -2.70 -2.79 -6.29
C ILE A 65 -3.43 -4.12 -6.43
N PHE A 66 -4.21 -4.23 -7.50
CA PHE A 66 -5.02 -5.42 -7.77
C PHE A 66 -4.91 -5.93 -9.21
N PHE A 67 -5.01 -5.06 -10.21
CA PHE A 67 -5.01 -5.48 -11.62
C PHE A 67 -3.64 -5.30 -12.28
N MET A 68 -3.26 -6.30 -13.07
CA MET A 68 -2.09 -6.29 -13.93
C MET A 68 -2.51 -6.65 -15.35
N GLN A 69 -1.78 -6.17 -16.34
CA GLN A 69 -1.95 -6.59 -17.74
C GLN A 69 -0.72 -7.37 -18.19
N GLY A 70 -0.92 -8.49 -18.86
CA GLY A 70 0.12 -9.27 -19.51
C GLY A 70 0.69 -8.59 -20.76
N LEU A 71 1.79 -9.12 -21.28
CA LEU A 71 2.32 -8.78 -22.61
C LEU A 71 1.37 -9.21 -23.75
N ASP A 72 0.51 -10.19 -23.48
CA ASP A 72 -0.57 -10.65 -24.37
C ASP A 72 -1.82 -9.76 -24.33
N GLY A 73 -1.81 -8.70 -23.50
CA GLY A 73 -2.94 -7.79 -23.30
C GLY A 73 -4.01 -8.31 -22.33
N MET A 74 -3.87 -9.53 -21.82
CA MET A 74 -4.84 -10.11 -20.88
C MET A 74 -4.70 -9.50 -19.49
N THR A 75 -5.82 -9.18 -18.86
CA THR A 75 -5.84 -8.68 -17.48
C THR A 75 -5.84 -9.85 -16.49
N SER A 76 -4.90 -9.82 -15.55
CA SER A 76 -4.84 -10.71 -14.41
C SER A 76 -4.95 -9.93 -13.10
N ARG A 77 -5.10 -10.66 -12.01
CA ARG A 77 -5.16 -10.12 -10.65
C ARG A 77 -3.86 -10.44 -9.94
N VAL A 78 -3.46 -9.60 -8.99
CA VAL A 78 -2.49 -10.02 -7.97
C VAL A 78 -3.08 -11.22 -7.21
N ALA A 79 -2.22 -12.17 -6.87
CA ALA A 79 -2.61 -13.32 -6.08
C ALA A 79 -2.35 -13.02 -4.60
N ASP A 80 -3.02 -13.76 -3.73
CA ASP A 80 -2.51 -13.91 -2.37
C ASP A 80 -1.10 -14.53 -2.41
N GLN A 81 -0.38 -14.42 -1.30
CA GLN A 81 0.99 -14.92 -1.15
C GLN A 81 2.04 -14.22 -2.05
N MET A 82 1.67 -13.24 -2.87
CA MET A 82 2.64 -12.39 -3.56
C MET A 82 3.46 -11.59 -2.53
N LEU A 83 4.77 -11.59 -2.70
CA LEU A 83 5.74 -10.95 -1.82
C LEU A 83 5.74 -9.43 -1.99
N ILE A 84 5.93 -8.71 -0.90
CA ILE A 84 5.82 -7.25 -0.88
C ILE A 84 7.17 -6.63 -0.50
N PRO A 85 7.81 -5.86 -1.39
CA PRO A 85 9.04 -5.19 -1.08
C PRO A 85 8.79 -3.90 -0.30
N ALA A 86 9.67 -3.55 0.63
CA ALA A 86 9.69 -2.22 1.22
C ALA A 86 10.05 -1.18 0.15
N PHE A 87 9.20 -0.18 -0.03
CA PHE A 87 9.46 0.92 -0.96
C PHE A 87 10.72 1.71 -0.59
N LEU A 88 10.89 2.05 0.70
CA LEU A 88 11.99 2.87 1.21
C LEU A 88 12.52 2.28 2.52
N SER A 89 13.82 2.49 2.78
CA SER A 89 14.41 2.14 4.06
C SER A 89 13.76 2.91 5.20
N GLY A 90 13.66 2.30 6.37
CA GLY A 90 13.03 2.91 7.53
C GLY A 90 13.04 1.99 8.73
N GLN A 91 12.21 2.33 9.71
CA GLN A 91 12.00 1.51 10.89
C GLN A 91 10.57 1.03 10.94
N GLN A 92 10.36 -0.26 11.13
CA GLN A 92 9.04 -0.77 11.46
C GLN A 92 8.71 -0.35 12.90
N VAL A 93 7.68 0.49 13.06
CA VAL A 93 7.37 1.15 14.34
C VAL A 93 6.03 0.74 14.94
N HIS A 94 5.13 0.19 14.12
CA HIS A 94 3.81 -0.24 14.56
C HIS A 94 3.25 -1.34 13.65
N PHE A 95 2.27 -2.08 14.16
CA PHE A 95 1.41 -2.95 13.38
C PHE A 95 0.06 -3.12 14.08
N HIS A 96 -0.96 -3.45 13.30
CA HIS A 96 -2.24 -3.90 13.85
C HIS A 96 -2.88 -4.95 12.92
N ARG A 97 -3.81 -5.74 13.44
CA ARG A 97 -4.66 -6.60 12.62
C ARG A 97 -5.75 -5.76 11.97
N ASP A 98 -5.85 -5.83 10.66
CA ASP A 98 -6.92 -5.23 9.87
C ASP A 98 -7.95 -6.30 9.45
N PHE A 99 -8.95 -5.90 8.66
CA PHE A 99 -10.06 -6.79 8.30
C PHE A 99 -9.69 -7.88 7.28
N LEU A 100 -8.54 -7.80 6.60
CA LEU A 100 -8.04 -8.83 5.66
C LEU A 100 -6.70 -9.45 6.07
N GLY A 101 -6.02 -8.92 7.09
CA GLY A 101 -4.72 -9.39 7.51
C GLY A 101 -4.12 -8.49 8.59
N GLU A 102 -2.88 -8.05 8.36
CA GLU A 102 -2.18 -7.12 9.22
C GLU A 102 -1.68 -5.91 8.43
N THR A 103 -1.67 -4.76 9.07
CA THR A 103 -1.07 -3.54 8.55
C THR A 103 0.20 -3.24 9.31
N ILE A 104 1.31 -3.03 8.60
CA ILE A 104 2.59 -2.61 9.19
C ILE A 104 2.91 -1.16 8.84
N TYR A 105 3.61 -0.49 9.75
CA TYR A 105 3.95 0.92 9.65
C TYR A 105 5.47 1.06 9.59
N ILE A 106 5.97 1.64 8.51
CA ILE A 106 7.39 1.95 8.35
C ILE A 106 7.56 3.46 8.46
N GLN A 107 8.26 3.90 9.49
CA GLN A 107 8.68 5.28 9.65
C GLN A 107 9.92 5.56 8.80
N HIS A 108 9.97 6.73 8.15
CA HIS A 108 11.12 7.18 7.35
C HIS A 108 11.72 8.46 7.98
N PRO A 109 12.64 8.36 8.96
CA PRO A 109 13.10 9.49 9.77
C PRO A 109 13.73 10.66 8.98
N GLU A 110 14.28 10.36 7.81
CA GLU A 110 14.89 11.34 6.89
C GLU A 110 13.85 12.13 6.07
N MET A 111 12.61 11.64 6.00
CA MET A 111 11.50 12.26 5.27
C MET A 111 10.64 13.06 6.24
N ARG A 112 10.88 14.37 6.33
CA ARG A 112 10.21 15.27 7.28
C ARG A 112 9.53 16.44 6.59
N LEU A 113 8.36 16.81 7.11
CA LEU A 113 7.62 17.99 6.67
C LEU A 113 6.93 18.63 7.88
N ASN A 114 7.26 19.88 8.20
CA ASN A 114 6.63 20.65 9.29
C ASN A 114 6.57 19.91 10.64
N GLY A 115 7.64 19.19 11.00
CA GLY A 115 7.72 18.41 12.25
C GLY A 115 7.06 17.02 12.18
N ALA A 116 6.30 16.72 11.13
CA ALA A 116 5.80 15.37 10.85
C ALA A 116 6.86 14.52 10.16
N VAL A 117 6.76 13.20 10.35
CA VAL A 117 7.60 12.19 9.69
C VAL A 117 6.74 11.37 8.76
N LEU A 118 7.25 11.08 7.56
CA LEU A 118 6.55 10.21 6.61
C LEU A 118 6.51 8.78 7.14
N HIS A 119 5.34 8.17 7.07
CA HIS A 119 5.14 6.75 7.28
C HIS A 119 4.55 6.12 6.02
N THR A 120 5.04 4.94 5.67
CA THR A 120 4.39 4.07 4.70
C THR A 120 3.67 2.95 5.45
N LEU A 121 2.40 2.74 5.11
CA LEU A 121 1.55 1.73 5.68
C LEU A 121 1.27 0.69 4.59
N TYR A 122 1.50 -0.57 4.91
CA TYR A 122 1.21 -1.70 4.02
C TYR A 122 0.13 -2.53 4.69
N GLY A 123 -1.07 -2.48 4.13
CA GLY A 123 -2.23 -3.19 4.65
C GLY A 123 -2.42 -4.56 4.04
N HIS A 124 -3.24 -5.38 4.68
CA HIS A 124 -3.67 -6.69 4.20
C HIS A 124 -2.50 -7.65 4.00
N LEU A 125 -1.51 -7.57 4.89
CA LEU A 125 -0.34 -8.44 4.87
C LEU A 125 -0.57 -9.69 5.71
N HIS A 126 0.07 -10.77 5.27
CA HIS A 126 0.46 -11.87 6.11
C HIS A 126 1.96 -11.70 6.39
N PRO A 127 2.35 -11.09 7.54
CA PRO A 127 3.74 -11.12 7.93
C PRO A 127 4.11 -12.58 8.19
N GLY A 128 5.32 -12.99 7.77
CA GLY A 128 5.79 -14.35 8.02
C GLY A 128 5.80 -14.71 9.50
N SER A 129 6.17 -15.94 9.84
CA SER A 129 6.13 -16.51 11.20
C SER A 129 7.00 -15.80 12.26
N ALA A 130 7.67 -14.70 11.93
CA ALA A 130 8.48 -13.95 12.86
C ALA A 130 7.59 -13.00 13.71
N PRO A 131 7.70 -13.05 15.05
CA PRO A 131 7.00 -12.10 15.91
C PRO A 131 7.44 -10.66 15.60
N PHE A 132 6.51 -9.72 15.73
CA PHE A 132 6.78 -8.30 15.57
C PHE A 132 7.88 -7.83 16.53
N HIS A 133 8.95 -7.31 15.96
CA HIS A 133 9.99 -6.60 16.69
C HIS A 133 10.34 -5.33 15.92
N PRO A 134 10.41 -4.15 16.58
CA PRO A 134 10.91 -2.95 15.93
C PRO A 134 12.26 -3.23 15.30
N CYS A 135 12.32 -3.13 13.98
CA CYS A 135 13.50 -3.50 13.21
C CYS A 135 13.76 -2.48 12.10
N ILE A 136 15.02 -2.44 11.67
CA ILE A 136 15.40 -1.67 10.49
C ILE A 136 14.97 -2.45 9.26
N ILE A 137 14.21 -1.77 8.40
CA ILE A 137 13.80 -2.28 7.10
C ILE A 137 14.65 -1.58 6.05
N ASN A 138 15.25 -2.35 5.15
CA ASN A 138 15.98 -1.81 4.01
C ASN A 138 15.06 -1.68 2.79
N LYS A 139 15.29 -0.68 1.92
CA LYS A 139 14.62 -0.58 0.62
C LYS A 139 14.75 -1.91 -0.15
N GLY A 140 13.61 -2.44 -0.60
CA GLY A 140 13.50 -3.71 -1.31
C GLY A 140 13.43 -4.96 -0.42
N GLN A 141 13.62 -4.84 0.89
CA GLN A 141 13.47 -5.96 1.81
C GLN A 141 12.02 -6.47 1.78
N GLU A 142 11.86 -7.79 1.81
CA GLU A 142 10.54 -8.41 1.90
C GLU A 142 9.86 -8.09 3.24
N LEU A 143 8.62 -7.64 3.16
CA LEU A 143 7.78 -7.30 4.31
C LEU A 143 6.85 -8.43 4.73
N GLY A 144 6.61 -9.39 3.83
CA GLY A 144 5.62 -10.43 3.95
C GLY A 144 4.89 -10.62 2.62
N THR A 145 3.70 -11.18 2.68
CA THR A 145 2.89 -11.46 1.50
C THR A 145 1.50 -10.84 1.57
N ILE A 146 0.83 -10.71 0.42
CA ILE A 146 -0.60 -10.38 0.37
C ILE A 146 -1.38 -11.48 1.10
N SER A 147 -2.20 -11.10 2.08
CA SER A 147 -3.08 -12.03 2.79
C SER A 147 -4.16 -12.61 1.91
N SER A 148 -4.51 -13.87 2.19
CA SER A 148 -5.73 -14.48 1.68
C SER A 148 -6.94 -13.93 2.44
N PRO A 149 -7.88 -13.22 1.80
CA PRO A 149 -9.12 -12.81 2.43
C PRO A 149 -9.90 -14.03 2.96
N PRO A 150 -10.70 -13.87 4.03
CA PRO A 150 -11.66 -14.88 4.43
C PRO A 150 -12.64 -15.21 3.28
N GLU A 151 -13.13 -16.46 3.21
CA GLU A 151 -14.10 -16.87 2.17
C GLU A 151 -15.38 -16.02 2.16
N SER A 152 -15.74 -15.45 3.32
CA SER A 152 -16.89 -14.56 3.47
C SER A 152 -16.64 -13.11 3.05
N SER A 153 -15.40 -12.75 2.70
CA SER A 153 -15.04 -11.40 2.30
C SER A 153 -15.52 -11.10 0.88
N ALA A 154 -16.26 -10.00 0.70
CA ALA A 154 -16.56 -9.45 -0.62
C ALA A 154 -15.35 -8.73 -1.25
N VAL A 155 -14.30 -8.48 -0.46
CA VAL A 155 -13.08 -7.79 -0.89
C VAL A 155 -12.04 -8.83 -1.31
N PRO A 156 -11.58 -8.82 -2.57
CA PRO A 156 -10.59 -9.79 -3.04
C PRO A 156 -9.18 -9.46 -2.53
N ALA A 157 -8.26 -10.41 -2.64
CA ALA A 157 -6.86 -10.24 -2.24
C ALA A 157 -6.24 -9.09 -3.05
N HIS A 158 -5.66 -8.11 -2.37
CA HIS A 158 -4.97 -6.97 -2.98
C HIS A 158 -3.97 -6.38 -1.98
N LEU A 159 -3.03 -5.59 -2.48
CA LEU A 159 -2.14 -4.82 -1.63
C LEU A 159 -2.67 -3.40 -1.49
N HIS A 160 -2.97 -2.99 -0.26
CA HIS A 160 -3.27 -1.61 0.09
C HIS A 160 -1.99 -0.91 0.58
N ILE A 161 -1.62 0.22 -0.02
CA ILE A 161 -0.49 1.04 0.41
C ILE A 161 -0.96 2.47 0.67
N SER A 162 -0.67 2.98 1.87
CA SER A 162 -0.91 4.38 2.23
C SER A 162 0.39 5.08 2.61
N CYS A 163 0.44 6.39 2.36
CA CYS A 163 1.48 7.26 2.90
C CYS A 163 0.83 8.31 3.79
N ALA A 164 1.41 8.55 4.97
CA ALA A 164 0.90 9.55 5.89
C ALA A 164 2.03 10.34 6.56
N TRP A 165 1.84 11.64 6.69
CA TRP A 165 2.64 12.50 7.56
C TRP A 165 2.08 12.39 8.97
N ILE A 166 2.86 11.82 9.90
CA ILE A 166 2.45 11.65 11.29
C ILE A 166 3.30 12.55 12.18
N ILE A 167 2.63 13.41 12.95
CA ILE A 167 3.28 14.25 13.96
C ILE A 167 3.63 13.34 15.15
N LYS A 168 4.93 13.22 15.43
CA LYS A 168 5.41 12.37 16.51
C LYS A 168 5.28 13.11 17.84
N GLU A 169 4.26 12.78 18.61
CA GLU A 169 4.31 12.86 20.07
C GLU A 169 4.75 11.49 20.59
N ASP A 170 5.71 11.45 21.51
CA ASP A 170 6.54 10.27 21.85
C ASP A 170 5.80 8.99 22.30
N GLN A 171 4.46 8.97 22.33
CA GLN A 171 3.64 7.83 22.76
C GLN A 171 2.45 7.48 21.86
N GLN A 172 2.23 8.16 20.71
CA GLN A 172 0.95 8.12 20.00
C GLN A 172 0.75 7.04 18.92
N LEU A 173 1.74 6.20 18.60
CA LEU A 173 1.50 5.12 17.61
C LEU A 173 0.62 4.00 18.17
N ASN A 174 0.60 3.83 19.50
CA ASN A 174 -0.24 2.82 20.15
C ASN A 174 -1.72 3.20 19.97
N GLY A 175 -2.45 2.38 19.22
CA GLY A 175 -3.88 2.58 18.93
C GLY A 175 -4.16 3.25 17.58
N LEU A 176 -3.14 3.49 16.75
CA LEU A 176 -3.36 3.87 15.35
C LEU A 176 -3.79 2.63 14.53
N THR A 177 -5.06 2.62 14.14
CA THR A 177 -5.67 1.68 13.19
C THR A 177 -6.26 2.48 12.04
N TRP A 178 -6.74 1.81 10.99
CA TRP A 178 -7.43 2.50 9.89
C TRP A 178 -8.58 3.39 10.38
N GLU A 179 -9.34 2.91 11.36
CA GLU A 179 -10.48 3.63 11.94
C GLU A 179 -10.04 4.87 12.74
N THR A 180 -8.98 4.76 13.54
CA THR A 180 -8.55 5.87 14.40
C THR A 180 -7.75 6.92 13.63
N MET A 181 -7.02 6.52 12.59
CA MET A 181 -6.23 7.45 11.76
C MET A 181 -7.09 8.45 11.00
N ALA A 182 -8.24 8.02 10.46
CA ALA A 182 -9.12 8.90 9.69
C ALA A 182 -9.68 10.08 10.52
N ALA A 183 -9.78 9.91 11.84
CA ALA A 183 -10.25 10.94 12.77
C ALA A 183 -9.12 11.68 13.50
N ASN A 184 -7.87 11.29 13.31
CA ASN A 184 -6.74 11.82 14.07
C ASN A 184 -6.09 13.01 13.36
N SER A 185 -6.16 14.20 13.96
CA SER A 185 -5.55 15.43 13.42
C SER A 185 -4.02 15.39 13.31
N SER A 186 -3.36 14.46 13.99
CA SER A 186 -1.91 14.24 13.90
C SER A 186 -1.51 13.39 12.69
N VAL A 187 -2.49 12.88 11.92
CA VAL A 187 -2.28 12.04 10.72
C VAL A 187 -2.81 12.77 9.50
N VAL A 188 -1.94 12.99 8.52
CA VAL A 188 -2.32 13.56 7.22
C VAL A 188 -1.91 12.61 6.12
N PHE A 189 -2.90 11.92 5.53
CA PHE A 189 -2.66 11.07 4.37
C PHE A 189 -2.23 11.91 3.15
N THR A 190 -1.35 11.33 2.36
CA THR A 190 -0.82 11.92 1.12
C THR A 190 -0.80 10.87 0.03
N ASP A 191 -0.90 11.31 -1.22
CA ASP A 191 -0.83 10.43 -2.38
C ASP A 191 0.46 9.59 -2.33
N PRO A 192 0.37 8.25 -2.25
CA PRO A 192 1.55 7.38 -2.21
C PRO A 192 2.25 7.29 -3.56
N LEU A 193 1.56 7.57 -4.68
CA LEU A 193 2.08 7.32 -6.03
C LEU A 193 3.39 8.07 -6.33
N PRO A 194 3.55 9.38 -6.01
CA PRO A 194 4.81 10.08 -6.24
C PRO A 194 5.99 9.50 -5.48
N PHE A 195 5.76 8.82 -4.36
CA PHE A 195 6.80 8.11 -3.62
C PHE A 195 7.13 6.80 -4.33
N LEU A 196 6.12 5.97 -4.60
CA LEU A 196 6.27 4.63 -5.20
C LEU A 196 6.91 4.62 -6.60
N LEU A 197 6.89 5.77 -7.30
CA LEU A 197 7.52 5.96 -8.60
C LEU A 197 9.03 6.29 -8.55
N GLN A 198 9.64 6.49 -7.36
CA GLN A 198 11.04 6.88 -7.18
C GLN A 198 12.05 5.72 -7.17
#